data_AF-A0AAW5CBQ9-F1
#
_entry.id   AF-A0AAW5CBQ9-F1
#
_cell.length_a   1.000
_cell.length_b   1.000
_cell.length_c   1.000
_cell.angle_alpha   90.00
_cell.angle_beta   90.00
_cell.angle_gamma   90.00
#
_symmetry.space_group_name_H-M   'P 1'
#
loop_
_entity.id
_entity.type
_entity.pdbx_description
1 polymer ?
#
loop_
_entity_poly.entity_id
_entity_poly.type
_entity_poly.pdbx_seq_one_letter_code
_entity_poly.pdbx_strand_id
1 'polypeptide(L)'
;MVEFYHYLFYKSYLWQVKVMKEIDYPIYSAVIMITFILSLNYSMIYEFVSYFIYHNRWTWEYPWVYYFPLGALFVLNYWYFSKNSRWKSVVKWGNEMPRIEKRGRNIYYWIYIVFTILAMVSVAYARMNNILRY
;
A
#
# COMPACT_ATOMS: atom_id res chain seq x y z
N MET A 1 -1.25 -7.28 12.70
CA MET A 1 -1.79 -6.93 11.36
C MET A 1 -2.35 -5.50 11.33
N VAL A 2 -3.39 -5.17 12.11
CA VAL A 2 -4.00 -3.82 12.12
C VAL A 2 -3.03 -2.71 12.52
N GLU A 3 -2.17 -2.95 13.50
CA GLU A 3 -1.19 -1.96 13.96
C GLU A 3 -0.11 -1.62 12.90
N PHE A 4 0.27 -2.59 12.06
CA PHE A 4 1.22 -2.33 10.97
C PHE A 4 0.58 -1.47 9.89
N TYR A 5 -0.68 -1.73 9.58
CA TYR A 5 -1.48 -0.90 8.68
C TYR A 5 -1.66 0.53 9.20
N HIS A 6 -1.93 0.68 10.49
CA HIS A 6 -1.94 1.99 11.17
C HIS A 6 -0.57 2.67 11.13
N TYR A 7 0.51 1.91 11.28
CA TYR A 7 1.87 2.44 11.19
C TYR A 7 2.24 2.90 9.76
N LEU A 8 1.82 2.16 8.73
CA LEU A 8 1.94 2.58 7.32
C LEU A 8 1.24 3.91 7.06
N PHE A 9 0.00 4.05 7.55
CA PHE A 9 -0.75 5.31 7.48
C PHE A 9 -0.04 6.43 8.24
N TYR A 10 0.40 6.18 9.48
CA TYR A 10 1.11 7.17 10.30
C TYR A 10 2.39 7.69 9.62
N LYS A 11 3.21 6.81 9.05
CA LYS A 11 4.42 7.20 8.30
C LYS A 11 4.07 8.01 7.06
N SER A 12 3.02 7.64 6.35
CA SER A 12 2.53 8.36 5.17
C SER A 12 2.02 9.76 5.53
N TYR A 13 1.28 9.86 6.63
CA TYR A 13 0.78 11.12 7.18
C TYR A 13 1.93 12.03 7.63
N LEU A 14 2.92 11.52 8.37
CA LEU A 14 4.07 12.30 8.78
C LEU A 14 4.89 12.83 7.60
N TRP A 15 5.05 12.01 6.56
CA TRP A 15 5.73 12.44 5.33
C TRP A 15 4.96 13.57 4.66
N GLN A 16 3.64 13.44 4.54
CA GLN A 16 2.77 14.50 4.03
C GLN A 16 2.90 15.80 4.84
N VAL A 17 2.78 15.74 6.17
CA VAL A 17 2.90 16.93 7.04
C VAL A 17 4.28 17.58 6.87
N LYS A 18 5.34 16.77 6.74
CA LYS A 18 6.70 17.29 6.51
C LYS A 18 6.84 18.00 5.18
N VAL A 19 6.23 17.48 4.11
CA VAL A 19 6.29 18.05 2.75
C VAL A 19 5.40 19.28 2.62
N MET A 20 4.17 19.20 3.11
CA MET A 20 3.15 20.24 2.94
C MET A 20 3.21 21.34 4.01
N LYS A 21 3.95 21.12 5.11
CA LYS A 21 4.10 22.03 6.27
C LYS A 21 2.81 22.44 6.98
N GLU A 22 1.67 21.86 6.60
CA GLU A 22 0.36 22.10 7.21
C GLU A 22 -0.11 20.85 7.96
N ILE A 23 -0.50 21.05 9.21
CA ILE A 23 -0.91 19.97 10.14
C ILE A 23 -2.38 19.57 9.91
N ASP A 24 -3.19 20.46 9.32
CA ASP A 24 -4.62 20.23 9.02
C ASP A 24 -4.87 19.76 7.58
N TYR A 25 -3.82 19.42 6.85
CA TYR A 25 -3.93 19.01 5.45
C TYR A 25 -4.79 17.74 5.35
N PRO A 26 -5.65 17.64 4.32
CA PRO A 26 -6.58 16.53 4.23
C PRO A 26 -5.85 15.17 4.15
N ILE A 27 -6.40 14.19 4.86
CA ILE A 27 -5.92 12.81 4.93
C ILE A 27 -5.85 12.09 3.57
N TYR A 28 -6.39 12.69 2.50
CA TYR A 28 -6.46 12.12 1.17
C TYR A 28 -5.10 11.64 0.68
N SER A 29 -4.03 12.43 0.79
CA SER A 29 -2.71 12.02 0.29
C SER A 29 -2.10 10.87 1.08
N ALA A 30 -2.26 10.83 2.40
CA ALA A 30 -1.84 9.68 3.20
C ALA A 30 -2.63 8.41 2.83
N VAL A 31 -3.95 8.52 2.63
CA VAL A 31 -4.81 7.42 2.17
C VAL A 31 -4.43 6.97 0.76
N ILE A 32 -4.17 7.90 -0.15
CA ILE A 32 -3.74 7.61 -1.52
C ILE A 32 -2.42 6.84 -1.50
N MET A 33 -1.45 7.28 -0.69
CA MET A 33 -0.13 6.65 -0.64
C MET A 33 -0.19 5.22 -0.10
N ILE A 34 -0.91 4.97 1.00
CA ILE A 34 -1.07 3.60 1.50
C ILE A 34 -1.86 2.73 0.51
N THR A 35 -2.87 3.29 -0.14
CA THR A 35 -3.70 2.52 -1.08
C THR A 35 -2.90 2.18 -2.33
N PHE A 36 -2.04 3.10 -2.79
CA PHE A 36 -1.11 2.84 -3.87
C PHE A 36 -0.17 1.68 -3.53
N ILE A 37 0.45 1.67 -2.35
CA ILE A 37 1.33 0.56 -1.93
C ILE A 37 0.55 -0.77 -1.84
N LEU A 38 -0.66 -0.75 -1.29
CA LEU A 38 -1.53 -1.94 -1.24
C LEU A 38 -1.92 -2.40 -2.64
N SER A 39 -2.19 -1.47 -3.56
CA SER A 39 -2.52 -1.77 -4.96
C SER A 39 -1.36 -2.49 -5.66
N LEU A 40 -0.12 -2.04 -5.47
CA LEU A 40 1.06 -2.70 -6.03
C LEU A 40 1.16 -4.16 -5.54
N ASN A 41 0.96 -4.38 -4.24
CA ASN A 41 0.98 -5.72 -3.67
C ASN A 41 -0.16 -6.60 -4.21
N TYR A 42 -1.37 -6.05 -4.32
CA TYR A 42 -2.50 -6.74 -4.92
C TYR A 42 -2.21 -7.14 -6.36
N SER A 43 -1.70 -6.22 -7.18
CA SER A 43 -1.36 -6.48 -8.59
C SER A 43 -0.34 -7.60 -8.73
N MET A 44 0.69 -7.61 -7.88
CA MET A 44 1.71 -8.68 -7.90
C MET A 44 1.14 -10.04 -7.52
N ILE A 45 0.32 -10.11 -6.46
CA ILE A 45 -0.33 -11.36 -6.06
C ILE A 45 -1.26 -11.85 -7.16
N TYR A 46 -2.04 -10.93 -7.76
CA TYR A 46 -2.94 -11.26 -8.84
C TYR A 46 -2.19 -11.81 -10.07
N GLU A 47 -1.10 -11.16 -10.49
CA GLU A 47 -0.29 -11.65 -11.61
C GLU A 47 0.37 -12.99 -11.29
N PHE A 48 0.91 -13.16 -10.07
CA PHE A 48 1.47 -14.44 -9.64
C PHE A 48 0.45 -15.58 -9.69
N VAL A 49 -0.74 -15.37 -9.11
CA VAL A 49 -1.84 -16.36 -9.12
C VAL A 49 -2.33 -16.64 -10.54
N SER A 50 -2.51 -15.60 -11.34
CA SER A 50 -2.98 -15.74 -12.73
C SER A 50 -2.00 -16.56 -13.55
N TYR A 51 -0.71 -16.29 -13.40
CA TYR A 51 0.36 -16.99 -14.13
C TYR A 51 0.54 -18.43 -13.66
N PHE A 52 0.77 -18.66 -12.36
CA PHE A 52 1.14 -19.99 -11.85
C PHE A 52 -0.03 -20.93 -11.62
N ILE A 53 -1.22 -20.43 -11.27
CA ILE A 53 -2.37 -21.27 -10.94
C ILE A 53 -3.29 -21.41 -12.16
N TYR A 54 -3.75 -20.28 -12.69
CA TYR A 54 -4.72 -20.29 -13.78
C TYR A 54 -4.08 -20.50 -15.16
N HIS A 55 -2.75 -20.43 -15.25
CA HIS A 55 -2.02 -20.44 -16.51
C HIS A 55 -2.56 -19.38 -17.50
N ASN A 56 -3.23 -18.36 -16.96
CA ASN A 56 -3.80 -17.28 -17.72
C ASN A 56 -2.73 -16.20 -17.86
N ARG A 57 -2.48 -15.84 -19.11
CA ARG A 57 -1.29 -15.09 -19.50
C ARG A 57 -1.48 -13.57 -19.33
N TRP A 58 -2.71 -13.07 -19.18
CA TRP A 58 -2.99 -11.63 -19.27
C TRP A 58 -4.08 -11.11 -18.32
N THR A 59 -3.69 -10.13 -17.51
CA THR A 59 -4.56 -9.23 -16.72
C THR A 59 -5.51 -8.38 -17.59
N TRP A 60 -5.18 -8.15 -18.86
CA TRP A 60 -5.91 -7.24 -19.76
C TRP A 60 -7.13 -7.85 -20.43
N GLU A 61 -7.30 -9.17 -20.34
CA GLU A 61 -8.47 -9.85 -20.89
C GLU A 61 -9.73 -9.50 -20.09
N TYR A 62 -9.57 -9.23 -18.78
CA TYR A 62 -10.63 -8.80 -17.89
C TYR A 62 -10.18 -7.61 -17.02
N PRO A 63 -10.03 -6.41 -17.61
CA PRO A 63 -9.48 -5.25 -16.90
C PRO A 63 -10.32 -4.87 -15.68
N TRP A 64 -11.63 -5.12 -15.71
CA TRP A 64 -12.54 -4.86 -14.60
C TRP A 64 -12.25 -5.70 -13.36
N VAL A 65 -11.79 -6.95 -13.53
CA VAL A 65 -11.40 -7.83 -12.42
C VAL A 65 -10.20 -7.27 -11.68
N TYR A 66 -9.37 -6.49 -12.36
CA TYR A 66 -8.23 -5.79 -11.78
C TYR A 66 -8.63 -4.42 -11.19
N TYR A 67 -9.34 -3.57 -11.94
CA TYR A 67 -9.65 -2.21 -11.50
C TYR A 67 -10.74 -2.12 -10.43
N PHE A 68 -11.71 -3.03 -10.41
CA PHE A 68 -12.79 -3.00 -9.43
C PHE A 68 -12.28 -3.22 -7.99
N PRO A 69 -11.44 -4.24 -7.69
CA PRO A 69 -10.82 -4.39 -6.38
C PRO A 69 -9.93 -3.21 -5.98
N LEU A 70 -9.23 -2.60 -6.93
CA LEU A 70 -8.43 -1.40 -6.68
C LEU A 70 -9.30 -0.20 -6.28
N GLY A 71 -10.39 0.06 -7.01
CA GLY A 71 -11.35 1.10 -6.67
C GLY A 71 -11.98 0.84 -5.29
N ALA A 72 -12.36 -0.41 -5.00
CA ALA A 72 -12.88 -0.80 -3.70
C ALA A 72 -11.85 -0.55 -2.58
N LEU A 73 -10.57 -0.87 -2.78
CA LEU A 73 -9.50 -0.60 -1.82
C LEU A 73 -9.40 0.91 -1.51
N PHE A 74 -9.48 1.77 -2.52
CA PHE A 74 -9.49 3.23 -2.33
C PHE A 74 -10.67 3.69 -1.47
N VAL A 75 -11.89 3.29 -1.84
CA VAL A 75 -13.11 3.69 -1.12
C VAL A 75 -13.10 3.16 0.31
N LEU A 76 -12.72 1.90 0.52
CA LEU A 76 -12.69 1.28 1.84
C LEU A 76 -11.61 1.91 2.74
N ASN A 77 -10.42 2.18 2.21
CA ASN A 77 -9.36 2.83 2.99
C ASN A 77 -9.75 4.26 3.37
N TYR A 78 -10.31 5.00 2.42
CA TYR A 78 -10.81 6.34 2.68
C TYR A 78 -11.91 6.32 3.75
N TRP A 79 -12.92 5.47 3.58
CA TRP A 79 -14.01 5.33 4.55
C TRP A 79 -13.49 4.90 5.92
N TYR A 80 -12.56 3.94 5.98
CA TYR A 80 -11.99 3.43 7.23
C TYR A 80 -11.30 4.51 8.06
N PHE A 81 -10.48 5.36 7.43
CA PHE A 81 -9.75 6.42 8.13
C PHE A 81 -10.59 7.66 8.39
N SER A 82 -11.56 7.96 7.52
CA SER A 82 -12.46 9.10 7.65
C SER A 82 -13.55 8.86 8.70
N LYS A 83 -14.04 7.63 8.82
CA LYS A 83 -15.11 7.27 9.76
C LYS A 83 -14.71 7.66 11.18
N ASN A 84 -15.54 8.47 11.82
CA ASN A 84 -15.33 8.99 13.18
C ASN A 84 -13.96 9.65 13.38
N SER A 85 -13.36 10.21 12.33
CA SER A 85 -12.00 10.77 12.38
C SER A 85 -10.95 9.80 12.94
N ARG A 86 -11.08 8.50 12.65
CA ARG A 86 -10.18 7.44 13.14
C ARG A 86 -8.71 7.73 12.87
N TRP A 87 -8.40 8.42 11.77
CA TRP A 87 -7.05 8.89 11.46
C TRP A 87 -6.39 9.67 12.62
N LYS A 88 -7.14 10.50 13.37
CA LYS A 88 -6.61 11.26 14.52
C LYS A 88 -6.13 10.32 15.62
N SER A 89 -6.90 9.27 15.89
CA SER A 89 -6.53 8.24 16.87
C SER A 89 -5.26 7.49 16.45
N VAL A 90 -5.13 7.19 15.16
CA VAL A 90 -3.95 6.49 14.61
C VAL A 90 -2.70 7.37 14.69
N VAL A 91 -2.82 8.66 14.37
CA VAL A 91 -1.72 9.63 14.49
C VAL A 91 -1.32 9.82 15.96
N LYS A 92 -2.29 9.97 16.87
CA LYS A 92 -2.04 10.09 18.31
C LYS A 92 -1.30 8.85 18.84
N TRP A 93 -1.77 7.65 18.50
CA TRP A 93 -1.11 6.39 18.84
C TRP A 93 0.33 6.35 18.31
N GLY A 94 0.54 6.74 17.05
CA GLY A 94 1.88 6.82 16.46
C GLY A 94 2.79 7.83 17.17
N ASN A 95 2.26 8.97 17.61
CA ASN A 95 3.02 9.98 18.34
C ASN A 95 3.42 9.50 19.74
N GLU A 96 2.51 8.88 20.48
CA GLU A 96 2.72 8.39 21.85
C GLU A 96 3.58 7.11 21.93
N MET A 97 3.74 6.38 20.82
CA MET A 97 4.49 5.12 20.81
C MET A 97 5.97 5.28 21.25
N PRO A 98 6.48 4.36 22.11
CA PRO A 98 7.87 4.37 22.56
C PRO A 98 8.89 4.30 21.42
N ARG A 99 10.07 4.92 21.62
CA ARG A 99 11.14 4.98 20.61
C ARG A 99 11.62 3.59 20.17
N ILE A 100 11.70 2.63 21.09
CA ILE A 100 12.16 1.26 20.82
C ILE A 100 11.18 0.55 19.87
N GLU A 101 9.88 0.62 20.17
CA GLU A 101 8.83 0.05 19.30
C GLU A 101 8.77 0.74 17.94
N LYS A 102 8.89 2.07 17.91
CA LYS A 102 8.99 2.84 16.66
C LYS A 102 10.13 2.35 15.80
N ARG A 103 11.31 2.06 16.38
CA ARG A 103 12.47 1.58 15.63
C ARG A 103 12.21 0.21 15.02
N GLY A 104 11.66 -0.73 15.78
CA GLY A 104 11.28 -2.05 15.28
C GLY A 104 10.29 -1.96 14.12
N ARG A 105 9.19 -1.22 14.30
CA ARG A 105 8.17 -1.03 13.26
C ARG A 105 8.70 -0.28 12.04
N ASN A 106 9.64 0.65 12.21
CA ASN A 106 10.28 1.33 11.10
C ASN A 106 11.15 0.39 10.25
N ILE A 107 11.80 -0.61 10.86
CA ILE A 107 12.52 -1.66 10.12
C ILE A 107 11.53 -2.47 9.28
N TYR A 108 10.45 -2.97 9.88
CA TYR A 108 9.41 -3.70 9.14
C TYR A 108 8.77 -2.87 8.03
N TYR A 109 8.53 -1.58 8.27
CA TYR A 109 8.04 -0.64 7.27
C TYR A 109 8.98 -0.60 6.06
N TRP A 110 10.29 -0.40 6.29
CA TRP A 110 11.26 -0.32 5.19
C TRP A 110 11.43 -1.65 4.47
N ILE A 111 11.45 -2.77 5.19
CA ILE A 111 11.46 -4.11 4.58
C ILE A 111 10.26 -4.26 3.65
N TYR A 112 9.05 -3.90 4.12
CA TYR A 112 7.84 -4.00 3.31
C TYR A 112 7.87 -3.11 2.07
N ILE A 113 8.32 -1.85 2.19
CA ILE A 113 8.42 -0.94 1.05
C ILE A 113 9.46 -1.42 0.03
N VAL A 114 10.66 -1.77 0.49
CA VAL A 114 11.74 -2.26 -0.37
C VAL A 114 11.32 -3.56 -1.06
N PHE A 115 10.71 -4.49 -0.33
CA PHE A 115 10.21 -5.74 -0.91
C PHE A 115 9.11 -5.48 -1.95
N THR A 116 8.18 -4.56 -1.66
CA THR A 116 7.14 -4.17 -2.62
C THR A 116 7.74 -3.61 -3.91
N ILE A 117 8.74 -2.73 -3.81
CA ILE A 117 9.42 -2.13 -4.96
C ILE A 117 10.22 -3.19 -5.73
N LEU A 118 11.00 -4.04 -5.04
CA LEU A 118 11.80 -5.10 -5.68
C LEU A 118 10.91 -6.11 -6.41
N ALA A 119 9.78 -6.47 -5.82
CA ALA A 119 8.82 -7.38 -6.43
C ALA A 119 8.17 -6.71 -7.67
N MET A 120 7.82 -5.42 -7.59
CA MET A 120 7.30 -4.67 -8.73
C MET A 120 8.32 -4.60 -9.88
N VAL A 121 9.59 -4.31 -9.58
CA VAL A 121 10.67 -4.27 -10.57
C VAL A 121 10.90 -5.65 -11.19
N SER A 122 10.87 -6.71 -10.38
CA SER A 122 11.00 -8.09 -10.87
C SER A 122 9.88 -8.46 -11.85
N VAL A 123 8.63 -8.12 -11.51
CA VAL A 123 7.47 -8.36 -12.38
C VAL A 123 7.56 -7.53 -13.67
N ALA A 124 7.90 -6.24 -13.56
CA ALA A 124 8.09 -5.37 -14.72
C ALA A 124 9.21 -5.88 -15.65
N TYR A 125 10.34 -6.31 -15.08
CA TYR A 125 11.46 -6.89 -15.81
C TYR A 125 11.07 -8.20 -16.50
N ALA A 126 10.36 -9.09 -15.81
CA ALA A 126 9.89 -10.35 -16.37
C ALA A 126 8.91 -10.13 -17.53
N ARG A 127 8.07 -9.10 -17.44
CA ARG A 127 7.16 -8.66 -18.50
C ARG A 127 7.91 -8.06 -19.70
N MET A 128 8.88 -7.18 -19.46
CA MET A 128 9.65 -6.54 -20.54
C MET A 128 10.50 -7.54 -21.33
N ASN A 129 11.10 -8.53 -20.66
CA ASN A 129 11.97 -9.52 -21.29
C ASN A 129 11.23 -10.75 -21.81
N ASN A 130 9.89 -10.76 -21.77
CA ASN A 130 9.10 -11.93 -22.15
C ASN A 130 9.56 -13.23 -21.45
N ILE A 131 10.14 -13.15 -20.24
CA ILE A 131 10.59 -14.34 -19.49
C ILE A 131 9.37 -15.17 -19.09
N LEU A 132 8.21 -14.52 -18.91
CA LEU A 132 6.91 -15.12 -18.68
C LEU A 132 6.21 -15.60 -19.97
N ARG A 133 6.92 -15.75 -21.11
CA ARG A 133 6.33 -16.22 -22.39
C ARG A 133 6.49 -17.72 -22.70
N TYR A 134 7.07 -18.53 -21.83
CA TYR A 134 7.18 -19.99 -22.09
C TYR A 134 6.12 -20.77 -21.32
#